data_AF-A0A8B9S084-F1
#
_entry.id   AF-A0A8B9S084-F1
#
_cell.length_a   1.000
_cell.length_b   1.000
_cell.length_c   1.000
_cell.angle_alpha   90.00
_cell.angle_beta   90.00
_cell.angle_gamma   90.00
#
_symmetry.space_group_name_H-M   'P 1'
#
loop_
_entity.id
_entity.type
_entity.pdbx_description
1 polymer ?
#
loop_
_entity_poly.entity_id
_entity_poly.type
_entity_poly.pdbx_seq_one_letter_code
_entity_poly.pdbx_strand_id
1 'polypeptide(L)'
;MNHSCCPNVIVTYKGTLAEVRAVKEIEPGEEVFTSYIDLLYPTEDRNDRLKDSYFFNCDCRECITKEKDKEKLEIRKLSDPPSAEMVRDMIKYARNVIEEFRRAKHYKSPSELLEICELSLDKMGAVFGDSNVYMLHMMYQAMGVCLYVQDWEGALCYGQKIIRPYSKHYPSYSLNVASMWLKLGRLYMALENRTAGVKALKRAIAIMEVAHGKDHPYVSEIKKELEDH
;
A
#
# COMPACT_ATOMS: atom_id res chain seq x y z
N MET A 1 6.12 -2.80 -22.45
CA MET A 1 6.05 -3.75 -21.32
C MET A 1 4.60 -3.92 -20.98
N ASN A 2 4.09 -5.15 -20.95
CA ASN A 2 2.69 -5.43 -20.60
C ASN A 2 2.47 -5.46 -19.08
N HIS A 3 1.21 -5.60 -18.67
CA HIS A 3 0.83 -5.68 -17.26
C HIS A 3 0.96 -7.11 -16.70
N SER A 4 1.40 -7.22 -15.46
CA SER A 4 1.14 -8.40 -14.62
C SER A 4 0.92 -7.99 -13.17
N CYS A 5 0.03 -8.68 -12.45
CA CYS A 5 -0.10 -8.49 -10.99
C CYS A 5 1.07 -9.11 -10.20
N CYS A 6 1.92 -9.89 -10.88
CA CYS A 6 3.16 -10.43 -10.35
C CYS A 6 4.36 -10.00 -11.23
N PRO A 7 4.63 -8.68 -11.35
CA PRO A 7 5.61 -8.15 -12.30
C PRO A 7 7.03 -8.67 -12.03
N ASN A 8 7.86 -8.68 -13.06
CA ASN A 8 9.30 -9.00 -12.97
C ASN A 8 10.17 -7.75 -13.08
N VAL A 9 9.60 -6.58 -13.39
CA VAL A 9 10.30 -5.29 -13.33
C VAL A 9 9.51 -4.22 -12.56
N ILE A 10 10.22 -3.21 -12.07
CA ILE A 10 9.65 -1.96 -11.55
C ILE A 10 10.20 -0.79 -12.38
N VAL A 11 9.33 0.19 -12.66
CA VAL A 11 9.71 1.46 -13.28
C VAL A 11 9.92 2.52 -12.19
N THR A 12 11.07 3.18 -12.23
CA THR A 12 11.42 4.32 -11.36
C THR A 12 11.87 5.50 -12.21
N TYR A 13 12.11 6.66 -11.59
CA TYR A 13 12.47 7.88 -12.29
C TYR A 13 13.68 8.57 -11.66
N LYS A 14 14.65 8.94 -12.49
CA LYS A 14 15.80 9.79 -12.16
C LYS A 14 15.64 11.12 -12.90
N GLY A 15 15.02 12.10 -12.24
CA GLY A 15 14.53 13.30 -12.91
C GLY A 15 13.42 12.95 -13.90
N THR A 16 13.61 13.25 -15.18
CA THR A 16 12.68 12.90 -16.26
C THR A 16 13.03 11.59 -16.97
N LEU A 17 14.13 10.93 -16.61
CA LEU A 17 14.55 9.66 -17.18
C LEU A 17 13.86 8.50 -16.44
N ALA A 18 13.12 7.67 -17.17
CA ALA A 18 12.57 6.43 -16.64
C ALA A 18 13.64 5.32 -16.64
N GLU A 19 13.79 4.64 -15.51
CA GLU A 19 14.68 3.49 -15.35
C GLU A 19 13.86 2.24 -15.03
N VAL A 20 14.12 1.14 -15.73
CA VAL A 20 13.44 -0.15 -15.54
C VAL A 20 14.42 -1.13 -14.94
N ARG A 21 14.10 -1.68 -13.77
CA ARG A 21 14.95 -2.67 -13.07
C ARG A 21 14.20 -3.95 -12.78
N ALA A 22 14.90 -5.07 -12.93
CA ALA A 22 14.39 -6.38 -12.58
C ALA A 22 14.19 -6.50 -11.05
N VAL A 23 13.05 -7.05 -10.64
CA VAL A 23 12.71 -7.40 -9.26
C VAL A 23 12.52 -8.90 -9.07
N LYS A 24 12.77 -9.66 -10.13
CA LYS A 24 12.85 -11.11 -10.22
C LYS A 24 13.94 -11.45 -11.24
N GLU A 25 14.44 -12.68 -11.20
CA GLU A 25 15.21 -13.24 -12.31
C GLU A 25 14.35 -13.27 -13.58
N ILE A 26 14.98 -13.03 -14.74
CA ILE A 26 14.31 -13.00 -16.05
C ILE A 26 15.19 -13.79 -17.02
N GLU A 27 14.67 -14.91 -17.52
CA GLU A 27 15.39 -15.79 -18.44
C GLU A 27 15.21 -15.36 -19.91
N PRO A 28 16.16 -15.69 -20.82
CA PRO A 28 16.00 -15.41 -22.24
C PRO A 28 14.71 -15.99 -22.82
N GLY A 29 13.90 -15.13 -23.45
CA GLY A 29 12.60 -15.50 -24.02
C GLY A 29 11.41 -15.25 -23.10
N GLU A 30 11.63 -14.93 -21.82
CA GLU A 30 10.55 -14.48 -20.93
C GLU A 30 10.08 -13.06 -21.26
N GLU A 31 8.78 -12.82 -21.11
CA GLU A 31 8.20 -11.49 -21.30
C GLU A 31 8.45 -10.58 -20.09
N VAL A 32 8.72 -9.29 -20.37
CA VAL A 32 8.94 -8.26 -19.35
C VAL A 32 7.62 -7.58 -18.97
N PHE A 33 7.21 -7.77 -17.72
CA PHE A 33 5.95 -7.25 -17.16
C PHE A 33 6.18 -6.25 -16.03
N THR A 34 5.44 -5.14 -16.09
CA THR A 34 5.32 -4.16 -15.00
C THR A 34 3.90 -4.18 -14.41
N SER A 35 3.69 -3.54 -13.25
CA SER A 35 2.32 -3.29 -12.76
C SER A 35 1.84 -1.92 -13.23
N TYR A 36 0.58 -1.84 -13.67
CA TYR A 36 -0.07 -0.58 -14.04
C TYR A 36 -0.90 0.00 -12.89
N ILE A 37 -1.17 -0.82 -11.87
CA ILE A 37 -2.11 -0.55 -10.80
C ILE A 37 -1.51 -0.88 -9.44
N ASP A 38 -2.18 -0.43 -8.39
CA ASP A 38 -1.84 -0.84 -7.03
C ASP A 38 -2.18 -2.32 -6.80
N LEU A 39 -1.20 -3.09 -6.34
CA LEU A 39 -1.32 -4.54 -6.12
C LEU A 39 -1.91 -4.92 -4.76
N LEU A 40 -2.29 -3.96 -3.92
CA LEU A 40 -2.90 -4.21 -2.60
C LEU A 40 -4.25 -4.94 -2.71
N TYR A 41 -5.10 -4.55 -3.65
CA TYR A 41 -6.50 -4.95 -3.73
C TYR A 41 -6.70 -6.41 -4.20
N PRO A 42 -7.84 -7.06 -3.89
CA PRO A 42 -8.18 -8.40 -4.37
C PRO A 42 -8.36 -8.46 -5.88
N THR A 43 -8.43 -9.67 -6.44
CA THR A 43 -8.40 -9.90 -7.90
C THR A 43 -9.55 -9.22 -8.65
N GLU A 44 -10.74 -9.17 -8.07
CA GLU A 44 -11.91 -8.50 -8.66
C GLU A 44 -11.63 -7.00 -8.83
N ASP A 45 -11.31 -6.29 -7.73
CA ASP A 45 -10.98 -4.86 -7.74
C ASP A 45 -9.84 -4.51 -8.72
N ARG A 46 -8.81 -5.37 -8.79
CA ARG A 46 -7.70 -5.18 -9.73
C ARG A 46 -8.18 -5.27 -11.18
N ASN A 47 -8.99 -6.27 -11.52
CA ASN A 47 -9.50 -6.42 -12.88
C ASN A 47 -10.55 -5.38 -13.24
N ASP A 48 -11.38 -4.94 -12.30
CA ASP A 48 -12.30 -3.82 -12.52
C ASP A 48 -11.52 -2.56 -12.92
N ARG A 49 -10.43 -2.25 -12.21
CA ARG A 49 -9.55 -1.12 -12.54
C ARG A 49 -8.85 -1.30 -13.90
N LEU A 50 -8.35 -2.49 -14.19
CA LEU A 50 -7.69 -2.77 -15.47
C LEU A 50 -8.65 -2.68 -16.65
N LYS A 51 -9.87 -3.19 -16.49
CA LYS A 51 -10.91 -3.15 -17.52
C LYS A 51 -11.38 -1.72 -17.77
N ASP A 52 -11.58 -0.93 -16.72
CA ASP A 52 -12.02 0.46 -16.82
C ASP A 52 -10.97 1.37 -17.47
N SER A 53 -9.71 1.26 -17.04
CA SER A 53 -8.65 2.18 -17.47
C SER A 53 -7.81 1.68 -18.67
N TYR A 54 -7.77 0.37 -18.90
CA TYR A 54 -6.89 -0.25 -19.91
C TYR A 54 -7.61 -1.27 -20.81
N PHE A 55 -8.92 -1.49 -20.63
CA PHE A 55 -9.77 -2.29 -21.52
C PHE A 55 -9.40 -3.78 -21.66
N PHE A 56 -8.75 -4.38 -20.66
CA PHE A 56 -8.44 -5.81 -20.65
C PHE A 56 -8.64 -6.45 -19.26
N ASN A 57 -8.76 -7.78 -19.23
CA ASN A 57 -8.69 -8.57 -17.98
C ASN A 57 -7.33 -9.25 -17.90
N CYS A 58 -6.73 -9.25 -16.72
CA CYS A 58 -5.44 -9.88 -16.46
C CYS A 58 -5.62 -11.37 -16.12
N ASP A 59 -4.87 -12.22 -16.80
CA ASP A 59 -4.83 -13.68 -16.65
C ASP A 59 -3.50 -14.17 -16.03
N CYS A 60 -2.73 -13.27 -15.39
CA CYS A 60 -1.51 -13.69 -14.70
C CYS A 60 -1.81 -14.66 -13.55
N ARG A 61 -0.76 -15.34 -13.04
CA ARG A 61 -0.87 -16.34 -11.97
C ARG A 61 -1.71 -15.86 -10.76
N GLU A 62 -1.47 -14.64 -10.27
CA GLU A 62 -2.20 -14.09 -9.12
C GLU A 62 -3.71 -13.92 -9.39
N CYS A 63 -4.09 -13.62 -10.64
CA CYS A 63 -5.49 -13.49 -11.03
C CYS A 63 -6.18 -14.84 -11.25
N ILE A 64 -5.44 -15.84 -11.75
CA ILE A 64 -5.95 -17.21 -11.92
C ILE A 64 -6.11 -17.90 -10.57
N THR A 65 -5.06 -17.90 -9.73
CA THR A 65 -5.03 -18.68 -8.49
C THR A 65 -5.76 -17.99 -7.33
N LYS A 66 -5.83 -16.65 -7.34
CA LYS A 66 -6.45 -15.83 -6.29
C LYS A 66 -5.93 -16.13 -4.87
N GLU A 67 -4.70 -16.66 -4.76
CA GLU A 67 -4.14 -17.18 -3.49
C GLU A 67 -4.15 -16.14 -2.37
N LYS A 68 -3.88 -14.87 -2.69
CA LYS A 68 -3.85 -13.78 -1.72
C LYS A 68 -5.21 -13.19 -1.38
N ASP A 69 -6.27 -13.49 -2.14
CA ASP A 69 -7.57 -12.80 -1.97
C ASP A 69 -8.19 -13.12 -0.60
N LYS A 70 -8.05 -14.36 -0.12
CA LYS A 70 -8.51 -14.75 1.23
C LYS A 70 -7.82 -13.97 2.34
N GLU A 71 -6.52 -13.72 2.19
CA GLU A 71 -5.75 -12.97 3.19
C GLU A 71 -6.02 -11.47 3.09
N LYS A 72 -6.19 -10.94 1.87
CA LYS A 72 -6.54 -9.53 1.62
C LYS A 72 -7.93 -9.19 2.15
N LEU A 73 -8.86 -10.14 2.08
CA LEU A 73 -10.22 -10.03 2.58
C LEU A 73 -10.37 -10.68 3.96
N GLU A 74 -9.37 -10.54 4.84
CA GLU A 74 -9.43 -11.11 6.19
C GLU A 74 -10.72 -10.69 6.92
N ILE A 75 -11.43 -11.67 7.44
CA ILE A 75 -12.65 -11.51 8.25
C ILE A 75 -12.27 -11.66 9.72
N ARG A 76 -12.90 -10.85 10.57
CA ARG A 76 -12.71 -10.88 12.02
C ARG A 76 -13.15 -12.24 12.57
N LYS A 77 -12.32 -12.82 13.43
CA LYS A 77 -12.63 -14.07 14.13
C LYS A 77 -13.55 -13.78 15.31
N LEU A 78 -14.86 -13.95 15.10
CA LEU A 78 -15.89 -13.79 16.11
C LEU A 78 -16.39 -15.16 16.59
N SER A 79 -17.03 -15.19 17.77
CA SER A 79 -17.68 -16.40 18.27
C SER A 79 -18.79 -16.88 17.33
N ASP A 80 -19.53 -15.94 16.74
CA ASP A 80 -20.48 -16.18 15.66
C ASP A 80 -19.91 -15.57 14.36
N PRO A 81 -19.49 -16.39 13.39
CA PRO A 81 -18.89 -15.88 12.15
C PRO A 81 -19.87 -15.06 11.32
N PRO A 82 -19.43 -13.93 10.71
CA PRO A 82 -20.27 -13.16 9.80
C PRO A 82 -20.80 -14.00 8.65
N SER A 83 -22.08 -13.82 8.29
CA SER A 83 -22.68 -14.50 7.14
C SER A 83 -22.02 -14.04 5.83
N ALA A 84 -22.06 -14.89 4.80
CA ALA A 84 -21.51 -14.54 3.49
C ALA A 84 -22.20 -13.30 2.86
N GLU A 85 -23.47 -13.07 3.17
CA GLU A 85 -24.21 -11.88 2.74
C GLU A 85 -23.69 -10.62 3.44
N MET A 86 -23.52 -10.67 4.76
CA MET A 86 -22.94 -9.56 5.54
C MET A 86 -21.54 -9.18 5.04
N VAL A 87 -20.72 -10.17 4.67
CA VAL A 87 -19.39 -9.92 4.10
C VAL A 87 -19.49 -9.23 2.74
N ARG A 88 -20.38 -9.68 1.85
CA ARG A 88 -20.58 -9.04 0.53
C ARG A 88 -21.07 -7.60 0.66
N ASP A 89 -22.02 -7.36 1.57
CA ASP A 89 -22.54 -6.02 1.82
C ASP A 89 -21.47 -5.10 2.40
N MET A 90 -20.60 -5.62 3.28
CA MET A 90 -19.49 -4.84 3.82
C MET A 90 -18.43 -4.53 2.74
N ILE A 91 -18.16 -5.46 1.82
CA ILE A 91 -17.27 -5.19 0.67
C ILE A 91 -17.85 -4.09 -0.22
N LYS A 92 -19.16 -4.14 -0.50
CA LYS A 92 -19.84 -3.09 -1.27
C LYS A 92 -19.77 -1.73 -0.55
N TYR A 93 -20.01 -1.71 0.76
CA TYR A 93 -19.84 -0.51 1.59
C TYR A 93 -18.40 0.02 1.51
N ALA A 94 -17.39 -0.84 1.63
CA ALA A 94 -15.99 -0.48 1.56
C ALA A 94 -15.59 0.14 0.20
N ARG A 95 -16.04 -0.44 -0.91
CA ARG A 95 -15.82 0.13 -2.26
C ARG A 95 -16.47 1.52 -2.36
N ASN A 96 -17.69 1.68 -1.85
CA ASN A 96 -18.40 2.96 -1.90
C ASN A 96 -17.71 4.05 -1.07
N VAL A 97 -17.26 3.74 0.16
CA VAL A 97 -16.60 4.73 1.01
C VAL A 97 -15.24 5.16 0.47
N ILE A 98 -14.52 4.27 -0.21
CA ILE A 98 -13.27 4.62 -0.91
C ILE A 98 -13.52 5.67 -1.99
N GLU A 99 -14.57 5.48 -2.80
CA GLU A 99 -14.94 6.45 -3.84
C GLU A 99 -15.54 7.74 -3.27
N GLU A 100 -16.33 7.66 -2.19
CA GLU A 100 -16.82 8.83 -1.47
C GLU A 100 -15.66 9.65 -0.90
N PHE A 101 -14.72 9.00 -0.22
CA PHE A 101 -13.55 9.66 0.35
C PHE A 101 -12.70 10.32 -0.75
N ARG A 102 -12.52 9.66 -1.90
CA ARG A 102 -11.81 10.25 -3.05
C ARG A 102 -12.45 11.58 -3.48
N ARG A 103 -13.78 11.67 -3.52
CA ARG A 103 -14.50 12.91 -3.86
C ARG A 103 -14.39 13.93 -2.73
N ALA A 104 -14.62 13.50 -1.50
CA ALA A 104 -14.61 14.33 -0.30
C ALA A 104 -13.32 15.14 -0.13
N LYS A 105 -12.16 14.57 -0.48
CA LYS A 105 -10.85 15.25 -0.42
C LYS A 105 -10.80 16.60 -1.11
N HIS A 106 -11.67 16.84 -2.09
CA HIS A 106 -11.68 18.08 -2.87
C HIS A 106 -12.47 19.22 -2.21
N TYR A 107 -13.30 18.95 -1.20
CA TYR A 107 -14.20 19.95 -0.63
C TYR A 107 -14.43 19.85 0.89
N LYS A 108 -14.06 18.74 1.54
CA LYS A 108 -14.17 18.57 2.99
C LYS A 108 -12.91 19.01 3.73
N SER A 109 -13.10 19.49 4.95
CA SER A 109 -12.00 19.84 5.86
C SER A 109 -11.25 18.60 6.35
N PRO A 110 -9.99 18.75 6.83
CA PRO A 110 -9.22 17.63 7.38
C PRO A 110 -9.94 16.88 8.50
N SER A 111 -10.64 17.57 9.40
CA SER A 111 -11.40 16.94 10.50
C SER A 111 -12.55 16.08 9.98
N GLU A 112 -13.31 16.56 9.00
CA GLU A 112 -14.39 15.76 8.37
C GLU A 112 -13.83 14.56 7.62
N LEU A 113 -12.66 14.68 7.00
CA LEU A 113 -11.99 13.55 6.34
C LEU A 113 -11.54 12.49 7.35
N LEU A 114 -10.98 12.92 8.49
CA LEU A 114 -10.60 12.00 9.56
C LEU A 114 -11.83 11.29 10.13
N GLU A 115 -12.93 12.01 10.35
CA GLU A 115 -14.20 11.44 10.79
C GLU A 115 -14.74 10.38 9.82
N ILE A 116 -14.70 10.62 8.50
CA ILE A 116 -15.06 9.59 7.50
C ILE A 116 -14.18 8.34 7.66
N CYS A 117 -12.87 8.51 7.89
CA CYS A 117 -11.97 7.39 8.09
C CYS A 117 -12.32 6.61 9.37
N GLU A 118 -12.52 7.30 10.48
CA GLU A 118 -12.77 6.67 11.78
C GLU A 118 -14.12 5.95 11.82
N LEU A 119 -15.20 6.58 11.33
CA LEU A 119 -16.52 5.97 11.26
C LEU A 119 -16.55 4.75 10.33
N SER A 120 -15.83 4.82 9.20
CA SER A 120 -15.75 3.69 8.27
C SER A 120 -14.90 2.54 8.81
N LEU A 121 -13.80 2.84 9.51
CA LEU A 121 -12.98 1.85 10.20
C LEU A 121 -13.78 1.15 11.30
N ASP A 122 -14.53 1.88 12.11
CA ASP A 122 -15.37 1.30 13.17
C ASP A 122 -16.42 0.35 12.57
N LYS A 123 -17.17 0.82 11.56
CA LYS A 123 -18.20 0.03 10.89
C LYS A 123 -17.63 -1.22 10.21
N MET A 124 -16.55 -1.08 9.46
CA MET A 124 -15.90 -2.22 8.80
C MET A 124 -15.27 -3.17 9.80
N GLY A 125 -14.74 -2.67 10.92
CA GLY A 125 -14.14 -3.46 11.99
C GLY A 125 -15.10 -4.42 12.68
N ALA A 126 -16.41 -4.26 12.51
CA ALA A 126 -17.40 -5.25 12.93
C ALA A 126 -17.32 -6.57 12.14
N VAL A 127 -16.80 -6.54 10.90
CA VAL A 127 -16.74 -7.70 9.99
C VAL A 127 -15.31 -8.04 9.60
N PHE A 128 -14.49 -7.04 9.27
CA PHE A 128 -13.15 -7.23 8.74
C PHE A 128 -12.10 -7.29 9.85
N GLY A 129 -11.05 -8.09 9.63
CA GLY A 129 -9.85 -8.03 10.46
C GLY A 129 -9.00 -6.80 10.14
N ASP A 130 -8.13 -6.38 11.06
CA ASP A 130 -7.29 -5.19 10.89
C ASP A 130 -6.35 -5.27 9.67
N SER A 131 -6.00 -6.49 9.22
CA SER A 131 -5.15 -6.69 8.04
C SER A 131 -5.92 -6.71 6.71
N ASN A 132 -7.24 -6.55 6.75
CA ASN A 132 -8.09 -6.45 5.57
C ASN A 132 -7.74 -5.21 4.74
N VAL A 133 -7.65 -5.33 3.43
CA VAL A 133 -7.18 -4.25 2.55
C VAL A 133 -8.05 -3.00 2.57
N TYR A 134 -9.35 -3.12 2.85
CA TYR A 134 -10.23 -1.97 2.98
C TYR A 134 -10.00 -1.21 4.29
N MET A 135 -9.71 -1.94 5.37
CA MET A 135 -9.24 -1.34 6.64
C MET A 135 -7.93 -0.60 6.41
N LEU A 136 -6.97 -1.26 5.75
CA LEU A 136 -5.67 -0.67 5.43
C LEU A 136 -5.79 0.56 4.54
N HIS A 137 -6.73 0.58 3.59
CA HIS A 137 -7.01 1.75 2.77
C HIS A 137 -7.41 2.93 3.64
N MET A 138 -8.41 2.76 4.51
CA MET A 138 -8.90 3.87 5.34
C MET A 138 -7.87 4.30 6.39
N MET A 139 -7.08 3.38 6.94
CA MET A 139 -5.93 3.73 7.79
C MET A 139 -4.88 4.54 7.03
N TYR A 140 -4.57 4.18 5.78
CA TYR A 140 -3.63 4.94 4.93
C TYR A 140 -4.15 6.35 4.63
N GLN A 141 -5.46 6.48 4.38
CA GLN A 141 -6.08 7.78 4.20
C GLN A 141 -6.03 8.64 5.47
N ALA A 142 -6.39 8.08 6.62
CA ALA A 142 -6.31 8.74 7.92
C ALA A 142 -4.88 9.21 8.24
N MET A 143 -3.88 8.34 8.01
CA MET A 143 -2.47 8.69 8.13
C MET A 143 -2.12 9.92 7.27
N GLY A 144 -2.61 9.97 6.02
CA GLY A 144 -2.41 11.10 5.13
C GLY A 144 -3.01 12.41 5.66
N VAL A 145 -4.19 12.34 6.29
CA VAL A 145 -4.82 13.50 6.95
C VAL A 145 -4.00 13.95 8.15
N CYS A 146 -3.58 13.04 9.04
CA CYS A 146 -2.72 13.34 10.18
C CYS A 146 -1.42 14.01 9.76
N LEU A 147 -0.75 13.50 8.71
CA LEU A 147 0.46 14.12 8.15
C LEU A 147 0.20 15.55 7.66
N TYR A 148 -0.94 15.81 7.04
CA TYR A 148 -1.29 17.15 6.54
C TYR A 148 -1.51 18.16 7.68
N VAL A 149 -2.16 17.74 8.76
CA VAL A 149 -2.41 18.59 9.94
C VAL A 149 -1.26 18.59 10.95
N GLN A 150 -0.13 17.96 10.60
CA GLN A 150 1.08 17.83 11.44
C GLN A 150 0.84 17.09 12.76
N ASP A 151 -0.14 16.19 12.80
CA ASP A 151 -0.33 15.22 13.88
C ASP A 151 0.60 14.01 13.63
N TRP A 152 1.85 14.14 14.10
CA TRP A 152 2.90 13.15 13.86
C TRP A 152 2.65 11.85 14.61
N GLU A 153 2.15 11.92 15.84
CA GLU A 153 1.80 10.78 16.67
C GLU A 153 0.65 9.97 16.08
N GLY A 154 -0.41 10.64 15.63
CA GLY A 154 -1.53 9.98 14.92
C GLY A 154 -1.08 9.32 13.63
N ALA A 155 -0.27 10.01 12.82
CA ALA A 155 0.31 9.45 11.60
C ALA A 155 1.18 8.21 11.89
N LEU A 156 1.99 8.25 12.96
CA LEU A 156 2.82 7.13 13.37
C LEU A 156 1.97 5.93 13.82
N CYS A 157 0.91 6.16 14.60
CA CYS A 157 0.00 5.12 15.07
C CYS A 157 -0.65 4.36 13.90
N TYR A 158 -1.18 5.06 12.89
CA TYR A 158 -1.72 4.42 11.70
C TYR A 158 -0.63 3.69 10.89
N GLY A 159 0.53 4.33 10.66
CA GLY A 159 1.64 3.73 9.93
C GLY A 159 2.12 2.39 10.53
N GLN A 160 2.18 2.31 11.86
CA GLN A 160 2.57 1.08 12.58
C GLN A 160 1.59 -0.08 12.35
N LYS A 161 0.28 0.21 12.28
CA LYS A 161 -0.76 -0.78 11.97
C LYS A 161 -0.68 -1.25 10.51
N ILE A 162 -0.36 -0.34 9.59
CA ILE A 162 -0.37 -0.61 8.13
C ILE A 162 0.82 -1.46 7.68
N ILE A 163 2.03 -1.20 8.20
CA ILE A 163 3.26 -1.67 7.54
C ILE A 163 3.41 -3.19 7.50
N ARG A 164 2.97 -3.90 8.54
CA ARG A 164 3.08 -5.36 8.61
C ARG A 164 2.14 -6.04 7.60
N PRO A 165 0.84 -5.72 7.55
CA PRO A 165 -0.05 -6.18 6.48
C PRO A 165 0.41 -5.80 5.07
N TYR A 166 0.88 -4.56 4.87
CA TYR A 166 1.45 -4.14 3.57
C TYR A 166 2.58 -5.06 3.12
N SER A 167 3.51 -5.38 4.02
CA SER A 167 4.66 -6.25 3.70
C SER A 167 4.24 -7.69 3.35
N LYS A 168 3.03 -8.12 3.74
CA LYS A 168 2.48 -9.44 3.40
C LYS A 168 1.71 -9.41 2.06
N HIS A 169 0.91 -8.37 1.85
CA HIS A 169 0.02 -8.28 0.69
C HIS A 169 0.76 -7.90 -0.60
N TYR A 170 1.75 -7.00 -0.52
CA TYR A 170 2.56 -6.61 -1.66
C TYR A 170 3.64 -7.65 -2.04
N PRO A 171 4.18 -7.59 -3.27
CA PRO A 171 5.39 -8.33 -3.64
C PRO A 171 6.60 -7.94 -2.79
N SER A 172 7.61 -8.83 -2.72
CA SER A 172 8.82 -8.66 -1.89
C SER A 172 9.57 -7.34 -2.16
N TYR A 173 9.62 -6.90 -3.41
CA TYR A 173 10.06 -5.57 -3.79
C TYR A 173 8.84 -4.76 -4.22
N SER A 174 8.46 -3.78 -3.41
CA SER A 174 7.30 -2.92 -3.66
C SER A 174 7.62 -1.49 -3.25
N LEU A 175 7.38 -0.55 -4.16
CA LEU A 175 7.53 0.87 -3.89
C LEU A 175 6.53 1.37 -2.84
N ASN A 176 5.36 0.75 -2.74
CA ASN A 176 4.37 1.06 -1.69
C ASN A 176 4.91 0.68 -0.30
N VAL A 177 5.56 -0.48 -0.18
CA VAL A 177 6.18 -0.93 1.08
C VAL A 177 7.39 -0.06 1.42
N ALA A 178 8.26 0.24 0.45
CA ALA A 178 9.39 1.13 0.64
C ALA A 178 8.95 2.55 1.08
N SER A 179 7.94 3.12 0.42
CA SER A 179 7.37 4.42 0.77
C SER A 179 6.80 4.44 2.18
N MET A 180 6.13 3.36 2.61
CA MET A 180 5.60 3.26 3.97
C MET A 180 6.73 3.17 5.02
N TRP A 181 7.78 2.39 4.75
CA TRP A 181 8.97 2.35 5.61
C TRP A 181 9.69 3.70 5.69
N LEU A 182 9.76 4.44 4.58
CA LEU A 182 10.35 5.78 4.54
C LEU A 182 9.55 6.78 5.39
N LYS A 183 8.22 6.78 5.25
CA LYS A 183 7.32 7.62 6.07
C LYS A 183 7.47 7.30 7.56
N LEU A 184 7.43 6.01 7.92
CA LEU A 184 7.64 5.57 9.30
C LEU A 184 9.02 5.97 9.83
N GLY A 185 10.07 5.77 9.03
CA GLY A 185 11.42 6.15 9.40
C GLY A 185 11.51 7.61 9.77
N ARG A 186 11.03 8.50 8.90
CA ARG A 186 11.02 9.95 9.13
C ARG A 186 10.15 10.37 10.30
N LEU A 187 8.97 9.76 10.48
CA LEU A 187 8.12 10.01 11.65
C LEU A 187 8.82 9.63 12.96
N TYR A 188 9.47 8.46 13.01
CA TYR A 188 10.26 8.07 14.19
C TYR A 188 11.42 9.03 14.46
N MET A 189 12.11 9.52 13.43
CA MET A 189 13.19 10.49 13.60
C MET A 189 12.67 11.83 14.15
N ALA A 190 11.54 12.31 13.61
CA ALA A 190 10.88 13.54 14.08
C ALA A 190 10.39 13.43 15.54
N LEU A 191 9.97 12.24 15.97
CA LEU A 191 9.53 11.94 17.34
C LEU A 191 10.66 11.42 18.24
N GLU A 192 11.92 11.73 17.89
CA GLU A 192 13.13 11.41 18.65
C GLU A 192 13.38 9.91 18.92
N ASN A 193 12.64 9.01 18.27
CA ASN A 193 12.84 7.57 18.36
C ASN A 193 13.84 7.08 17.30
N ARG A 194 15.10 7.51 17.47
CA ARG A 194 16.18 7.25 16.51
C ARG A 194 16.38 5.77 16.21
N THR A 195 16.34 4.89 17.21
CA THR A 195 16.54 3.45 17.03
C THR A 195 15.50 2.84 16.07
N ALA A 196 14.23 3.19 16.24
CA ALA A 196 13.16 2.73 15.34
C ALA A 196 13.26 3.39 13.96
N GLY A 197 13.59 4.70 13.92
CA GLY A 197 13.78 5.45 12.69
C GLY A 197 14.84 4.86 11.79
N VAL A 198 16.05 4.64 12.33
CA VAL A 198 17.17 4.00 11.60
C VAL A 198 16.78 2.62 11.07
N LYS A 199 16.07 1.81 11.88
CA LYS A 199 15.63 0.48 11.46
C LYS A 199 14.64 0.54 10.30
N ALA A 200 13.70 1.49 10.33
CA ALA A 200 12.72 1.67 9.27
C ALA A 200 13.35 2.22 7.98
N LEU A 201 14.21 3.23 8.07
CA LEU A 201 14.93 3.79 6.91
C LEU A 201 15.82 2.75 6.24
N LYS A 202 16.53 1.89 7.00
CA LYS A 202 17.29 0.77 6.43
C LYS A 202 16.42 -0.22 5.66
N ARG A 203 15.19 -0.47 6.12
CA ARG A 203 14.23 -1.32 5.38
C ARG A 203 13.76 -0.67 4.08
N ALA A 204 13.56 0.65 4.08
CA ALA A 204 13.24 1.40 2.85
C ALA A 204 14.41 1.32 1.85
N ILE A 205 15.64 1.60 2.29
CA ILE A 205 16.85 1.52 1.47
C ILE A 205 16.99 0.14 0.81
N ALA A 206 16.81 -0.94 1.55
CA ALA A 206 16.98 -2.30 1.01
C ALA A 206 16.07 -2.59 -0.19
N ILE A 207 14.84 -2.06 -0.21
CA ILE A 207 13.92 -2.19 -1.35
C ILE A 207 14.30 -1.20 -2.46
N MET A 208 14.63 0.04 -2.08
CA MET A 208 14.97 1.11 -3.01
C MET A 208 16.26 0.83 -3.78
N GLU A 209 17.26 0.18 -3.20
CA GLU A 209 18.51 -0.20 -3.89
C GLU A 209 18.24 -1.16 -5.06
N VAL A 210 17.21 -2.01 -4.96
CA VAL A 210 16.80 -2.90 -6.06
C VAL A 210 15.96 -2.14 -7.09
N ALA A 211 14.94 -1.40 -6.66
CA ALA A 211 14.02 -0.73 -7.58
C ALA A 211 14.62 0.50 -8.27
N HIS A 212 15.34 1.34 -7.52
CA HIS A 212 15.95 2.59 -7.98
C HIS A 212 17.44 2.47 -8.30
N GLY A 213 18.12 1.40 -7.87
CA GLY A 213 19.58 1.26 -7.98
C GLY A 213 20.31 1.82 -6.76
N LYS A 214 21.47 1.22 -6.46
CA LYS A 214 22.31 1.58 -5.28
C LYS A 214 22.87 3.00 -5.34
N ASP A 215 23.05 3.52 -6.55
CA ASP A 215 23.60 4.82 -6.88
C ASP A 215 22.53 5.91 -7.03
N HIS A 216 21.25 5.59 -6.79
CA HIS A 216 20.17 6.55 -6.96
C HIS A 216 20.29 7.73 -5.97
N PRO A 217 20.02 8.98 -6.39
CA PRO A 217 20.06 10.15 -5.50
C PRO A 217 19.26 9.97 -4.21
N TYR A 218 18.00 9.51 -4.30
CA TYR A 218 17.18 9.23 -3.11
C TYR A 218 17.80 8.23 -2.13
N VAL A 219 18.51 7.19 -2.62
CA VAL A 219 19.18 6.22 -1.73
C VAL A 219 20.34 6.90 -1.01
N SER A 220 21.09 7.74 -1.72
CA SER A 220 22.21 8.50 -1.15
C SER A 220 21.73 9.53 -0.12
N GLU A 221 20.62 10.22 -0.39
CA GLU A 221 19.98 11.16 0.55
C GLU A 221 19.58 10.46 1.85
N ILE A 222 18.90 9.31 1.77
CA ILE A 222 18.47 8.59 2.99
C ILE A 222 19.69 8.04 3.75
N LYS A 223 20.76 7.62 3.06
CA LYS A 223 22.01 7.22 3.73
C LYS A 223 22.64 8.40 4.48
N LYS A 224 22.63 9.60 3.88
CA LYS A 224 23.09 10.81 4.54
C LYS A 224 22.22 11.18 5.74
N GLU A 225 20.90 11.08 5.63
CA GLU A 225 19.97 11.24 6.78
C GLU A 225 20.34 10.31 7.95
N LEU A 226 20.88 9.12 7.68
CA LEU A 226 21.33 8.17 8.71
C LEU A 226 22.70 8.49 9.32
N GLU A 227 23.54 9.26 8.63
CA GLU A 227 24.85 9.70 9.10
C GLU A 227 24.77 11.00 9.91
N ASP A 228 23.91 11.92 9.49
CA ASP A 228 23.73 13.25 10.10
C ASP A 228 22.98 13.18 11.45
N HIS A 229 22.21 12.11 11.67
CA HIS A 229 21.48 11.88 12.91
C HIS A 229 22.17 10.83 13.74
#